data_AF-A0A8J3BDS8-F1
#
_entry.id   AF-A0A8J3BDS8-F1
#
_cell.length_a   1.000
_cell.length_b   1.000
_cell.length_c   1.000
_cell.angle_alpha   90.00
_cell.angle_beta   90.00
_cell.angle_gamma   90.00
#
_symmetry.space_group_name_H-M   'P 1'
#
loop_
_entity.id
_entity.type
_entity.pdbx_description
1 polymer ?
#
loop_
_entity_poly.entity_id
_entity_poly.type
_entity_poly.pdbx_seq_one_letter_code
_entity_poly.pdbx_strand_id
1 'polypeptide(L)'
;MLTTPTRRLAYAVAAAAAAGAVALPAAPASAHYGQVVPAVECVTTPVDGRYRAIFSYTNYAASTTTVALGSGNAVTPSTLNGTQPTRFSPGQRRAAFTTTAVPVGTEIRWTVNGNAATARASSRSCGPQVSLPADGNGTGPLIALGISGLVTIAVLVVHKLRRRRA
;
A
#
# COMPACT_ATOMS: atom_id res chain seq x y z
N MET A 1 44.16 -15.90 92.63
CA MET A 1 43.90 -14.60 91.96
C MET A 1 43.39 -14.90 90.55
N LEU A 2 42.07 -14.70 90.31
CA LEU A 2 41.50 -13.67 89.42
C LEU A 2 42.02 -13.74 87.97
N THR A 3 41.26 -13.74 86.86
CA THR A 3 39.84 -13.79 86.50
C THR A 3 39.84 -13.89 84.95
N THR A 4 39.00 -14.78 84.40
CA THR A 4 38.18 -14.64 83.17
C THR A 4 38.81 -14.28 81.79
N PRO A 5 38.43 -15.03 80.72
CA PRO A 5 38.84 -14.80 79.33
C PRO A 5 38.02 -13.70 78.65
N THR A 6 38.57 -13.04 77.64
CA THR A 6 37.75 -12.27 76.69
C THR A 6 38.09 -12.63 75.25
N ARG A 7 37.23 -13.49 74.68
CA ARG A 7 37.07 -13.66 73.23
C ARG A 7 36.68 -12.30 72.65
N ARG A 8 37.52 -11.71 71.81
CA ARG A 8 37.10 -10.65 70.90
C ARG A 8 36.84 -11.28 69.54
N LEU A 9 35.57 -11.59 69.31
CA LEU A 9 35.01 -11.81 67.97
C LEU A 9 35.15 -10.50 67.20
N ALA A 10 36.20 -10.39 66.37
CA ALA A 10 36.27 -9.36 65.35
C ALA A 10 35.69 -9.96 64.06
N TYR A 11 34.39 -9.73 63.85
CA TYR A 11 33.75 -9.93 62.56
C TYR A 11 34.34 -8.90 61.58
N ALA A 12 35.35 -9.30 60.81
CA ALA A 12 35.75 -8.55 59.63
C ALA A 12 34.71 -8.83 58.54
N VAL A 13 33.73 -7.95 58.42
CA VAL A 13 32.76 -7.96 57.32
C VAL A 13 33.55 -7.66 56.04
N ALA A 14 33.78 -8.70 55.25
CA ALA A 14 34.34 -8.57 53.90
C ALA A 14 33.28 -7.92 53.00
N ALA A 15 33.45 -6.64 52.70
CA ALA A 15 32.66 -5.96 51.67
C ALA A 15 33.24 -6.29 50.29
N ALA A 16 32.86 -7.43 49.72
CA ALA A 16 33.11 -7.73 48.32
C ALA A 16 32.04 -7.02 47.46
N ALA A 17 32.39 -5.86 46.89
CA ALA A 17 31.57 -5.21 45.88
C ALA A 17 31.68 -5.98 44.56
N ALA A 18 30.82 -6.97 44.36
CA ALA A 18 30.72 -7.67 43.08
C ALA A 18 29.98 -6.76 42.07
N ALA A 19 30.74 -6.21 41.12
CA ALA A 19 30.19 -5.55 39.93
C ALA A 19 29.49 -6.60 39.05
N GLY A 20 28.17 -6.73 39.20
CA GLY A 20 27.36 -7.57 38.31
C GLY A 20 27.11 -6.86 36.99
N ALA A 21 27.96 -7.08 35.99
CA ALA A 21 27.61 -6.76 34.61
C ALA A 21 26.48 -7.70 34.17
N VAL A 22 25.25 -7.17 34.09
CA VAL A 22 24.10 -7.89 33.56
C VAL A 22 24.32 -8.06 32.05
N ALA A 23 24.85 -9.21 31.64
CA ALA A 23 24.85 -9.62 30.25
C ALA A 23 23.40 -9.91 29.84
N LEU A 24 22.77 -8.96 29.17
CA LEU A 24 21.50 -9.22 28.48
C LEU A 24 21.77 -10.34 27.45
N PRO A 25 20.97 -11.42 27.42
CA PRO A 25 21.06 -12.36 26.31
C PRO A 25 20.72 -11.58 25.04
N ALA A 26 21.67 -11.49 24.11
CA ALA A 26 21.39 -11.09 22.75
C ALA A 26 20.42 -12.13 22.18
N ALA A 27 19.13 -11.81 22.15
CA ALA A 27 18.18 -12.61 21.40
C ALA A 27 18.70 -12.71 19.96
N PRO A 28 18.73 -13.91 19.34
CA PRO A 28 19.05 -13.99 17.93
C PRO A 28 18.07 -13.06 17.21
N ALA A 29 18.59 -12.11 16.44
CA ALA A 29 17.76 -11.35 15.52
C ALA A 29 17.10 -12.36 14.60
N SER A 30 15.81 -12.64 14.81
CA SER A 30 15.04 -13.50 13.94
C SER A 30 15.20 -12.95 12.53
N ALA A 31 15.93 -13.66 11.66
CA ALA A 31 16.00 -13.30 10.26
C ALA A 31 14.55 -13.15 9.78
N HIS A 32 14.15 -11.94 9.37
CA HIS A 32 12.78 -11.59 8.99
C HIS A 32 12.42 -12.26 7.65
N TYR A 33 12.33 -13.58 7.65
CA TYR A 33 11.69 -14.34 6.61
C TYR A 33 10.19 -14.12 6.73
N GLY A 34 9.59 -13.57 5.68
CA GLY A 34 8.13 -13.54 5.53
C GLY A 34 7.38 -12.28 6.00
N GLN A 35 8.04 -11.21 6.44
CA GLN A 35 7.34 -9.99 6.85
C GLN A 35 6.76 -9.16 5.70
N VAL A 36 7.34 -9.27 4.51
CA VAL A 36 6.83 -8.60 3.31
C VAL A 36 5.95 -9.61 2.57
N VAL A 37 4.65 -9.34 2.54
CA VAL A 37 3.67 -10.15 1.83
C VAL A 37 3.23 -9.41 0.57
N PRO A 38 3.64 -9.86 -0.64
CA PRO A 38 3.15 -9.31 -1.89
C PRO A 38 1.70 -9.73 -2.15
N ALA A 39 0.98 -8.91 -2.91
CA ALA A 39 -0.39 -9.17 -3.34
C ALA A 39 -0.61 -8.61 -4.74
N VAL A 40 -1.57 -9.18 -5.48
CA VAL A 40 -2.07 -8.59 -6.72
C VAL A 40 -3.10 -7.54 -6.34
N GLU A 41 -2.84 -6.27 -6.67
CA GLU A 41 -3.80 -5.20 -6.45
C GLU A 41 -4.93 -5.31 -7.48
N CYS A 42 -4.54 -5.34 -8.76
CA CYS A 42 -5.43 -5.55 -9.89
C CYS A 42 -4.63 -5.79 -11.19
N VAL A 43 -5.34 -6.11 -12.27
CA VAL A 43 -4.80 -6.17 -13.63
C VAL A 43 -5.52 -5.20 -14.54
N THR A 44 -4.81 -4.61 -15.52
CA THR A 44 -5.47 -3.77 -16.52
C THR A 44 -6.37 -4.62 -17.40
N THR A 45 -7.50 -4.06 -17.84
CA THR A 45 -8.27 -4.64 -18.95
C THR A 45 -7.33 -4.88 -20.14
N PRO A 46 -7.34 -6.07 -20.77
CA PRO A 46 -6.48 -6.33 -21.90
C PRO A 46 -6.74 -5.38 -23.07
N VAL A 47 -5.66 -4.86 -23.67
CA VAL A 47 -5.66 -4.08 -24.92
C VAL A 47 -4.71 -4.80 -25.87
N ASP A 48 -5.17 -5.06 -27.10
CA ASP A 48 -4.43 -5.83 -28.12
C ASP A 48 -3.92 -7.20 -27.60
N GLY A 49 -4.75 -7.87 -26.80
CA GLY A 49 -4.40 -9.17 -26.22
C GLY A 49 -3.30 -9.12 -25.16
N ARG A 50 -2.97 -7.94 -24.63
CA ARG A 50 -1.95 -7.77 -23.57
C ARG A 50 -2.53 -7.07 -22.35
N TYR A 51 -2.02 -7.44 -21.18
CA TYR A 51 -2.41 -6.85 -19.90
C TYR A 51 -1.19 -6.52 -19.05
N ARG A 52 -1.36 -5.62 -18.08
CA ARG A 52 -0.35 -5.29 -17.05
C ARG A 52 -0.86 -5.75 -15.69
N ALA A 53 0.06 -6.15 -14.82
CA ALA A 53 -0.24 -6.44 -13.43
C ALA A 53 0.23 -5.28 -12.54
N ILE A 54 -0.61 -4.90 -11.59
CA ILE A 54 -0.31 -3.92 -10.55
C ILE A 54 -0.20 -4.72 -9.24
N PHE A 55 0.96 -4.64 -8.60
CA PHE A 55 1.21 -5.33 -7.34
C PHE A 55 1.18 -4.38 -6.17
N SER A 56 0.77 -4.90 -5.02
CA SER A 56 0.84 -4.24 -3.72
C SER A 56 1.61 -5.13 -2.75
N TYR A 57 2.00 -4.57 -1.61
CA TYR A 57 2.58 -5.36 -0.53
C TYR A 57 2.12 -4.87 0.83
N THR A 58 2.25 -5.74 1.83
CA THR A 58 2.19 -5.34 3.23
C THR A 58 3.50 -5.73 3.89
N ASN A 59 4.17 -4.78 4.53
CA ASN A 59 5.29 -5.07 5.42
C ASN A 59 4.81 -5.04 6.88
N TYR A 60 4.83 -6.20 7.54
CA TYR A 60 4.44 -6.34 8.95
C TYR A 60 5.57 -6.00 9.93
N ALA A 61 6.77 -5.70 9.44
CA ALA A 61 7.87 -5.21 10.24
C ALA A 61 7.57 -3.83 10.85
N ALA A 62 8.14 -3.56 12.02
CA ALA A 62 8.12 -2.21 12.61
C ALA A 62 9.06 -1.22 11.87
N SER A 63 9.95 -1.71 11.00
CA SER A 63 10.94 -0.91 10.27
C SER A 63 11.05 -1.31 8.80
N THR A 64 11.71 -0.48 7.99
CA THR A 64 11.86 -0.75 6.55
C THR A 64 12.71 -2.00 6.30
N THR A 65 12.15 -2.99 5.63
CA THR A 65 12.86 -4.19 5.20
C THR A 65 13.51 -3.93 3.85
N THR A 66 14.79 -4.26 3.69
CA THR A 66 15.50 -4.14 2.41
C THR A 66 15.74 -5.53 1.83
N VAL A 67 15.29 -5.75 0.60
CA VAL A 67 15.49 -7.01 -0.14
C VAL A 67 15.94 -6.66 -1.56
N ALA A 68 17.23 -6.90 -1.83
CA ALA A 68 17.81 -6.65 -3.15
C ALA A 68 17.16 -7.54 -4.23
N LEU A 69 17.21 -7.07 -5.47
CA LEU A 69 16.77 -7.88 -6.63
C LEU A 69 17.56 -9.19 -6.68
N GLY A 70 16.88 -10.29 -6.98
CA GLY A 70 17.48 -11.63 -7.02
C GLY A 70 16.51 -12.68 -6.52
N SER A 71 17.00 -13.83 -6.07
CA SER A 71 16.17 -14.95 -5.62
C SER A 71 15.20 -14.58 -4.47
N GLY A 72 15.58 -13.62 -3.62
CA GLY A 72 14.74 -13.09 -2.54
C GLY A 72 13.74 -12.02 -2.98
N ASN A 73 13.86 -11.45 -4.18
CA ASN A 73 12.96 -10.43 -4.72
C ASN A 73 12.95 -10.48 -6.26
N ALA A 74 12.10 -11.33 -6.82
CA ALA A 74 12.08 -11.63 -8.25
C ALA A 74 10.66 -11.56 -8.81
N VAL A 75 10.55 -11.05 -10.04
CA VAL A 75 9.38 -11.16 -10.88
C VAL A 75 9.64 -12.21 -11.97
N THR A 76 8.66 -13.06 -12.21
CA THR A 76 8.63 -14.06 -13.28
C THR A 76 7.49 -13.71 -14.24
N PRO A 77 7.71 -13.72 -15.57
CA PRO A 77 8.98 -13.99 -16.27
C PRO A 77 10.06 -12.94 -15.95
N SER A 78 11.33 -13.37 -16.03
CA SER A 78 12.47 -12.57 -15.55
C SER A 78 12.68 -11.26 -16.32
N THR A 79 12.16 -11.18 -17.54
CA THR A 79 12.12 -9.98 -18.38
C THR A 79 11.32 -8.83 -17.77
N LEU A 80 10.51 -9.10 -16.74
CA LEU A 80 9.72 -8.10 -16.01
C LEU A 80 10.43 -7.58 -14.74
N ASN A 81 11.64 -8.05 -14.43
CA ASN A 81 12.41 -7.53 -13.31
C ASN A 81 12.90 -6.10 -13.57
N GLY A 82 13.07 -5.34 -12.49
CA GLY A 82 13.69 -4.01 -12.48
C GLY A 82 12.74 -2.91 -12.02
N THR A 83 11.43 -3.14 -12.04
CA THR A 83 10.44 -2.16 -11.57
C THR A 83 9.95 -2.43 -10.14
N GLN A 84 10.22 -3.61 -9.58
CA GLN A 84 9.80 -3.93 -8.23
C GLN A 84 10.62 -3.19 -7.15
N PRO A 85 10.02 -2.80 -6.01
CA PRO A 85 10.73 -2.16 -4.91
C PRO A 85 11.81 -3.06 -4.32
N THR A 86 12.91 -2.48 -3.84
CA THR A 86 13.93 -3.16 -3.02
C THR A 86 13.91 -2.72 -1.56
N ARG A 87 13.18 -1.65 -1.23
CA ARG A 87 12.94 -1.16 0.12
C ARG A 87 11.44 -1.19 0.41
N PHE A 88 11.08 -1.85 1.49
CA PHE A 88 9.70 -2.12 1.89
C PHE A 88 9.40 -1.40 3.20
N SER A 89 8.78 -0.23 3.13
CA SER A 89 8.40 0.52 4.34
C SER A 89 7.27 -0.20 5.09
N PRO A 90 7.19 -0.08 6.43
CA PRO A 90 6.09 -0.67 7.23
C PRO A 90 4.70 -0.34 6.70
N GLY A 91 3.77 -1.28 6.89
CA GLY A 91 2.35 -1.16 6.54
C GLY A 91 1.99 -1.59 5.12
N GLN A 92 0.75 -1.31 4.73
CA GLN A 92 0.23 -1.61 3.40
C GLN A 92 0.66 -0.54 2.38
N ARG A 93 1.18 -1.00 1.23
CA ARG A 93 1.49 -0.17 0.06
C ARG A 93 0.73 -0.68 -1.14
N ARG A 94 -0.27 0.09 -1.56
CA ARG A 94 -1.03 -0.15 -2.79
C ARG A 94 -0.24 0.31 -4.00
N ALA A 95 -0.48 -0.31 -5.16
CA ALA A 95 0.15 0.04 -6.43
C ALA A 95 1.66 0.27 -6.31
N ALA A 96 2.35 -0.64 -5.61
CA ALA A 96 3.76 -0.55 -5.30
C ALA A 96 4.64 -0.53 -6.57
N PHE A 97 4.22 -1.27 -7.59
CA PHE A 97 4.75 -1.15 -8.95
C PHE A 97 3.78 -1.76 -9.96
N THR A 98 4.03 -1.46 -11.23
CA THR A 98 3.29 -1.98 -12.39
C THR A 98 4.26 -2.65 -13.36
N THR A 99 3.88 -3.79 -13.92
CA THR A 99 4.70 -4.45 -14.94
C THR A 99 4.56 -3.79 -16.31
N THR A 100 5.49 -4.11 -17.21
CA THR A 100 5.24 -3.96 -18.65
C THR A 100 4.11 -4.90 -19.08
N ALA A 101 3.48 -4.60 -20.23
CA ALA A 101 2.36 -5.40 -20.70
C ALA A 101 2.84 -6.77 -21.20
N VAL A 102 2.10 -7.84 -20.89
CA VAL A 102 2.35 -9.22 -21.33
C VAL A 102 1.12 -9.80 -22.03
N PRO A 103 1.26 -10.83 -22.90
CA PRO A 103 0.12 -11.52 -23.49
C PRO A 103 -0.82 -12.11 -22.43
N VAL A 104 -2.13 -12.16 -22.71
CA VAL A 104 -3.17 -12.66 -21.77
C VAL A 104 -2.92 -14.09 -21.25
N GLY A 105 -2.20 -14.93 -21.98
CA GLY A 105 -1.82 -16.28 -21.55
C GLY A 105 -0.58 -16.35 -20.65
N THR A 106 0.08 -15.23 -20.37
CA THR A 106 1.28 -15.18 -19.52
C THR A 106 0.88 -14.93 -18.07
N GLU A 107 1.35 -15.75 -17.14
CA GLU A 107 1.25 -15.47 -15.70
C GLU A 107 2.41 -14.58 -15.24
N ILE A 108 2.11 -13.63 -14.36
CA ILE A 108 3.13 -12.79 -13.73
C ILE A 108 3.19 -13.14 -12.25
N ARG A 109 4.34 -13.62 -11.77
CA ARG A 109 4.55 -13.95 -10.36
C ARG A 109 5.60 -13.05 -9.74
N TRP A 110 5.25 -12.35 -8.67
CA TRP A 110 6.21 -11.63 -7.85
C TRP A 110 6.47 -12.38 -6.55
N THR A 111 7.73 -12.62 -6.24
CA THR A 111 8.19 -13.35 -5.04
C THR A 111 9.09 -12.47 -4.19
N VAL A 112 8.80 -12.37 -2.89
CA VAL A 112 9.63 -11.67 -1.89
C VAL A 112 9.86 -12.59 -0.69
N ASN A 113 11.11 -12.96 -0.42
CA ASN A 113 11.53 -13.83 0.70
C ASN A 113 10.63 -15.06 0.92
N GLY A 114 10.25 -15.73 -0.17
CA GLY A 114 9.41 -16.93 -0.16
C GLY A 114 7.90 -16.68 -0.26
N ASN A 115 7.41 -15.48 0.03
CA ASN A 115 6.02 -15.12 -0.23
C ASN A 115 5.82 -14.77 -1.70
N ALA A 116 4.70 -15.18 -2.30
CA ALA A 116 4.44 -14.90 -3.70
C ALA A 116 2.99 -14.47 -3.98
N ALA A 117 2.83 -13.61 -4.98
CA ALA A 117 1.56 -13.26 -5.57
C ALA A 117 1.62 -13.49 -7.08
N THR A 118 0.58 -14.13 -7.63
CA THR A 118 0.49 -14.45 -9.06
C THR A 118 -0.70 -13.73 -9.70
N ALA A 119 -0.42 -12.88 -10.66
CA ALA A 119 -1.41 -12.21 -11.50
C ALA A 119 -1.61 -12.98 -12.81
N ARG A 120 -2.87 -13.03 -13.25
CA ARG A 120 -3.32 -13.56 -14.55
C ARG A 120 -4.21 -12.51 -15.21
N ALA A 121 -4.42 -12.60 -16.51
CA ALA A 121 -5.38 -11.71 -17.19
C ALA A 121 -6.81 -11.81 -16.60
N SER A 122 -7.14 -12.96 -16.01
CA SER A 122 -8.42 -13.21 -15.32
C SER A 122 -8.44 -12.78 -13.84
N SER A 123 -7.34 -12.26 -13.29
CA SER A 123 -7.33 -11.65 -11.97
C SER A 123 -8.29 -10.45 -11.93
N ARG A 124 -8.60 -9.97 -10.72
CA ARG A 124 -9.47 -8.80 -10.52
C ARG A 124 -9.00 -7.63 -11.41
N SER A 125 -9.86 -7.19 -12.32
CA SER A 125 -9.56 -6.02 -13.15
C SER A 125 -9.48 -4.77 -12.28
N CYS A 126 -8.61 -3.84 -12.66
CA CYS A 126 -8.59 -2.51 -12.07
C CYS A 126 -9.96 -1.89 -12.32
N GLY A 127 -10.59 -1.36 -11.25
CA GLY A 127 -11.90 -0.74 -11.37
C GLY A 127 -11.89 0.35 -12.45
N PRO A 128 -13.03 0.62 -13.10
CA PRO A 128 -13.09 1.69 -14.08
C PRO A 128 -12.60 2.98 -13.42
N GLN A 129 -11.55 3.59 -14.00
CA GLN A 129 -11.44 5.04 -13.95
C GLN A 129 -12.78 5.52 -14.51
N VAL A 130 -13.59 6.16 -13.67
CA VAL A 130 -14.98 6.52 -13.96
C VAL A 130 -15.10 6.98 -15.40
N SER A 131 -15.99 6.32 -16.13
CA SER A 131 -16.36 6.63 -17.50
C SER A 131 -16.55 8.14 -17.65
N LEU A 132 -15.74 8.78 -18.48
CA LEU A 132 -16.28 9.93 -19.21
C LEU A 132 -17.30 9.33 -20.19
N PRO A 133 -18.58 9.73 -20.14
CA PRO A 133 -19.54 9.33 -21.14
C PRO A 133 -18.99 9.66 -22.53
N ALA A 134 -18.98 8.66 -23.40
CA ALA A 134 -18.72 8.87 -24.81
C ALA A 134 -19.85 9.72 -25.37
N ASP A 135 -19.61 11.02 -25.52
CA ASP A 135 -20.18 11.89 -26.55
C ASP A 135 -19.23 13.07 -26.77
N GLY A 136 -18.02 12.73 -27.20
CA GLY A 136 -17.08 13.64 -27.85
C GLY A 136 -17.46 13.98 -29.29
N ASN A 137 -18.77 14.05 -29.60
CA ASN A 137 -19.30 14.71 -30.79
C ASN A 137 -20.11 15.93 -30.33
N GLY A 138 -19.42 17.04 -30.05
CA GLY A 138 -19.96 18.40 -30.20
C GLY A 138 -21.19 18.82 -29.37
N THR A 139 -21.64 18.06 -28.38
CA THR A 139 -22.79 18.46 -27.54
C THR A 139 -22.46 18.21 -26.07
N GLY A 140 -21.58 19.07 -25.54
CA GLY A 140 -21.42 19.20 -24.09
C GLY A 140 -22.77 19.52 -23.43
N PRO A 141 -22.94 19.23 -22.13
CA PRO A 141 -24.17 19.53 -21.42
C PRO A 141 -24.46 21.02 -21.60
N LEU A 142 -25.56 21.32 -22.30
CA LEU A 142 -26.10 22.66 -22.34
C LEU A 142 -26.21 23.16 -20.90
N ILE A 143 -25.53 24.28 -20.69
CA ILE A 143 -25.57 25.13 -19.52
C ILE A 143 -27.00 25.17 -18.97
N ALA A 144 -27.26 24.49 -17.85
CA ALA A 144 -28.43 24.76 -17.02
C ALA A 144 -28.12 25.89 -16.03
N LEU A 145 -27.71 27.04 -16.56
CA LEU A 145 -27.80 28.34 -15.92
C LEU A 145 -28.45 29.29 -16.93
N GLY A 146 -29.75 29.11 -17.06
CA GLY A 146 -30.64 29.91 -17.90
C GLY A 146 -32.01 30.10 -17.25
N ILE A 147 -32.10 30.19 -15.92
CA ILE A 147 -33.35 30.52 -15.23
C ILE A 147 -33.45 32.05 -15.12
N SER A 148 -33.55 32.75 -16.25
CA SER A 148 -33.90 34.19 -16.29
C SER A 148 -34.61 34.61 -17.59
N GLY A 149 -35.15 33.66 -18.37
CA GLY A 149 -35.90 33.95 -19.61
C GLY A 149 -37.39 33.64 -19.56
N LEU A 150 -37.82 32.70 -18.70
CA LEU A 150 -39.22 32.23 -18.69
C LEU A 150 -40.18 33.18 -17.95
N VAL A 151 -39.68 33.99 -17.02
CA VAL A 151 -40.50 34.99 -16.30
C VAL A 151 -40.90 36.13 -17.24
N THR A 152 -40.00 36.57 -18.12
CA THR A 152 -40.25 37.71 -19.03
C THR A 152 -41.28 37.37 -20.11
N ILE A 153 -41.26 36.14 -20.64
CA ILE A 153 -42.23 35.71 -21.67
C ILE A 153 -43.64 35.57 -21.08
N ALA A 154 -43.77 35.03 -19.86
CA ALA A 154 -45.06 34.91 -19.19
C ALA A 154 -45.69 36.29 -18.88
N VAL A 155 -44.88 37.27 -18.44
CA VAL A 155 -45.34 38.64 -18.17
C VAL A 155 -45.80 39.34 -19.47
N LEU A 156 -45.08 39.17 -20.58
CA LEU A 156 -45.47 39.77 -21.86
C LEU A 156 -46.76 39.17 -22.43
N VAL A 157 -46.95 37.85 -22.32
CA VAL A 157 -48.18 37.18 -22.76
C VAL A 157 -49.38 37.64 -21.92
N VAL A 158 -49.25 37.71 -20.60
CA VAL A 158 -50.32 38.22 -19.72
C VAL A 158 -50.61 39.69 -20.00
N HIS A 159 -49.61 40.54 -20.24
CA HIS A 159 -49.85 41.95 -20.54
C HIS A 159 -50.57 42.14 -21.89
N LYS A 160 -50.19 41.39 -22.93
CA LYS A 160 -50.86 41.44 -24.23
C LYS A 160 -52.31 40.92 -24.16
N LEU A 161 -52.57 39.88 -23.37
CA LEU A 161 -53.92 39.33 -23.20
C LEU A 161 -54.82 40.27 -22.40
N ARG A 162 -54.30 40.98 -21.39
CA ARG A 162 -55.07 42.00 -20.64
C ARG A 162 -55.40 43.23 -21.48
N ARG A 163 -54.48 43.70 -22.33
CA ARG A 163 -54.75 44.83 -23.26
C ARG A 163 -55.75 44.53 -24.38
N ARG A 164 -56.03 43.26 -24.68
CA ARG A 164 -57.04 42.87 -25.69
C ARG A 164 -58.43 42.64 -25.11
N ARG A 165 -58.57 42.67 -23.77
CA ARG A 165 -59.83 42.44 -23.05
C ARG A 165 -60.37 43.69 -22.34
N ALA A 166 -59.69 44.83 -22.50
CA ALA A 166 -60.16 46.18 -22.17
C ALA A 166 -60.30 46.95 -23.48
#